data_AF-A0A7C7VWC9-F1
#
_entry.id   AF-A0A7C7VWC9-F1
#
_cell.length_a   1.000
_cell.length_b   1.000
_cell.length_c   1.000
_cell.angle_alpha   90.00
_cell.angle_beta   90.00
_cell.angle_gamma   90.00
#
_symmetry.space_group_name_H-M   'P 1'
#
loop_
_entity.id
_entity.type
_entity.pdbx_description
1 polymer ?
#
loop_
_entity_poly.entity_id
_entity_poly.type
_entity_poly.pdbx_seq_one_letter_code
_entity_poly.pdbx_strand_id
1 'polypeptide(L)' 'MEDGLSQVVEEYRAEGNIAKGRAPEPLGDCVRDAEEGCPVGIIHVEEAL' A
#
# COMPACT_ATOMS: atom_id res chain seq x y z
N MET A 1 12.02 15.57 -8.26
CA MET A 1 12.89 14.56 -7.63
C MET A 1 11.96 13.70 -6.82
N GLU A 2 11.77 12.45 -7.22
CA GLU A 2 11.13 11.46 -6.34
C GLU A 2 12.16 11.12 -5.26
N ASP A 3 11.79 11.24 -3.99
CA ASP A 3 12.67 11.16 -2.82
C ASP A 3 13.32 9.76 -2.59
N GLY A 4 13.28 8.90 -3.62
CA GLY A 4 13.75 7.51 -3.57
C GLY A 4 12.84 6.58 -2.77
N LEU A 5 11.69 7.08 -2.30
CA LEU A 5 10.72 6.33 -1.52
C LEU A 5 9.66 5.71 -2.43
N SER A 6 9.22 4.50 -2.06
CA SER A 6 8.10 3.86 -2.72
C SER A 6 6.80 4.64 -2.49
N GLN A 7 5.99 4.78 -3.53
CA GLN A 7 4.65 5.36 -3.48
C GLN A 7 3.65 4.43 -4.16
N VAL A 8 2.37 4.56 -3.81
CA VAL A 8 1.28 3.86 -4.50
C VAL A 8 1.22 4.38 -5.94
N VAL A 9 1.20 3.49 -6.93
CA VAL A 9 1.02 3.88 -8.34
C VAL A 9 -0.37 4.44 -8.56
N GLU A 10 -0.50 5.39 -9.49
CA GLU A 10 -1.73 6.17 -9.67
C GLU A 10 -3.00 5.33 -9.78
N GLU A 11 -2.93 4.21 -10.50
CA GLU A 11 -4.03 3.25 -10.72
C GLU A 11 -4.66 2.74 -9.41
N TYR A 12 -3.87 2.58 -8.36
CA TYR A 12 -4.34 2.03 -7.08
C TYR A 12 -4.52 3.10 -6.00
N ARG A 13 -4.25 4.39 -6.28
CA ARG A 13 -4.35 5.45 -5.25
C ARG A 13 -5.78 5.65 -4.78
N ALA A 14 -5.98 5.67 -3.47
CA ALA A 14 -7.23 6.05 -2.86
C ALA A 14 -7.27 7.59 -2.75
N GLU A 15 -8.32 8.21 -3.31
CA GLU A 15 -8.56 9.66 -3.19
C GLU A 15 -7.38 10.54 -3.68
N GLY A 16 -6.57 10.02 -4.62
CA GLY A 16 -5.37 10.70 -5.13
C GLY A 16 -4.20 10.76 -4.15
N ASN A 17 -4.28 10.05 -3.01
CA ASN A 17 -3.24 10.03 -2.00
C ASN A 17 -2.10 9.06 -2.40
N ILE A 18 -0.87 9.57 -2.44
CA ILE A 18 0.32 8.77 -2.80
C ILE A 18 0.68 7.69 -1.78
N ALA A 19 0.18 7.82 -0.55
CA ALA A 19 0.44 6.93 0.59
C ALA A 19 -0.74 6.00 0.93
N LYS A 20 -1.88 6.14 0.25
CA LYS A 20 -3.04 5.26 0.46
C LYS A 20 -3.50 4.67 -0.86
N GLY A 21 -3.81 3.37 -0.85
CA GLY A 21 -4.29 2.68 -2.03
C GLY A 21 -5.30 1.60 -1.75
N ARG A 22 -5.98 1.14 -2.80
CA ARG A 22 -6.82 -0.05 -2.78
C ARG A 22 -6.14 -1.13 -3.61
N ALA A 23 -5.70 -2.18 -2.94
CA ALA A 23 -5.22 -3.37 -3.62
C ALA A 23 -6.42 -4.19 -4.11
N PRO A 24 -6.35 -4.78 -5.32
CA PRO A 24 -7.33 -5.74 -5.78
C PRO A 24 -7.26 -7.02 -4.93
N GLU A 25 -8.38 -7.72 -4.78
CA GLU A 25 -8.51 -8.96 -4.00
C GLU A 25 -7.38 -9.99 -4.21
N PRO A 26 -6.94 -10.32 -5.45
CA PRO A 26 -5.84 -11.28 -5.64
C PRO A 26 -4.48 -10.83 -5.10
N LEU A 27 -4.31 -9.55 -4.76
CA LEU A 27 -3.09 -9.01 -4.16
C LEU A 27 -3.22 -8.86 -2.63
N GLY A 28 -4.30 -9.33 -2.02
CA GLY A 28 -4.54 -9.25 -0.57
C GLY A 28 -3.41 -9.87 0.25
N ASP A 29 -2.98 -11.07 -0.11
CA ASP A 29 -1.84 -11.73 0.57
C ASP A 29 -0.54 -10.95 0.37
N CYS A 30 -0.32 -10.37 -0.82
CA CYS A 30 0.88 -9.58 -1.10
C CYS A 30 0.96 -8.32 -0.24
N VAL A 31 -0.16 -7.61 -0.05
CA VAL A 31 -0.16 -6.41 0.81
C VAL A 31 -0.02 -6.78 2.28
N ARG A 32 -0.56 -7.92 2.71
CA ARG A 32 -0.40 -8.42 4.08
C ARG A 32 1.06 -8.79 4.37
N ASP A 33 1.70 -9.53 3.46
CA ASP A 33 3.12 -9.87 3.58
C ASP A 33 4.01 -8.61 3.64
N ALA A 34 3.66 -7.57 2.86
CA ALA A 34 4.35 -6.28 2.91
C ALA A 34 4.18 -5.55 4.24
N GLU A 35 3.00 -5.60 4.87
CA GLU A 35 2.78 -5.09 6.23
C GLU A 35 3.64 -5.82 7.25
N GLU A 36 3.58 -7.16 7.26
CA GLU A 36 4.31 -8.00 8.21
C GLU A 36 5.84 -7.90 8.03
N GLY A 37 6.30 -7.73 6.79
CA GLY A 37 7.71 -7.57 6.44
C GLY A 37 8.28 -6.17 6.72
N CYS A 38 7.46 -5.18 7.09
CA CYS A 38 7.91 -3.82 7.27
C CYS A 38 8.64 -3.63 8.61
N PRO A 39 9.98 -3.44 8.64
CA PRO A 39 10.75 -3.41 9.89
C PRO A 39 10.40 -2.21 10.79
N VAL A 40 9.78 -1.18 10.22
CA VAL A 40 9.38 0.05 10.91
C VAL A 40 7.87 0.12 11.16
N GLY A 41 7.10 -0.87 10.70
CA GLY A 41 5.66 -0.98 10.95
C GLY A 41 4.83 0.19 10.40
N ILE A 42 5.22 0.79 9.27
CA ILE A 42 4.54 1.96 8.71
C ILE A 42 3.45 1.63 7.68
N ILE A 43 3.45 0.40 7.17
CA ILE A 43 2.41 -0.10 6.26
C ILE A 43 1.26 -0.60 7.14
N HIS A 44 0.03 -0.24 6.77
CA HIS A 44 -1.18 -0.67 7.47
C HIS A 44 -2.17 -1.21 6.44
N VAL A 45 -2.68 -2.42 6.66
CA VAL A 45 -3.62 -3.08 5.74
C VAL A 45 -4.95 -3.35 6.42
N GLU A 46 -5.99 -2.70 5.91
CA GLU A 46 -7.37 -2.82 6.36
C GLU A 46 -8.22 -3.49 5.28
N GLU A 47 -9.11 -4.40 5.66
CA GLU A 47 -10.11 -4.97 4.76
C GLU A 47 -11.22 -3.94 4.53
N ALA A 48 -11.47 -3.59 3.27
CA ALA A 48 -12.57 -2.70 2.92
C ALA A 48 -13.89 -3.48 2.95
N LEU A 49 -14.65 -3.31 4.04
CA LEU A 49 -16.01 -3.82 4.20
C LEU A 49 -17.03 -3.10 3.30
#